data_AF-A0A9W7EMV1-F1
#
_entry.id   AF-A0A9W7EMV1-F1
#
_cell.length_a   1.000
_cell.length_b   1.000
_cell.length_c   1.000
_cell.angle_alpha   90.00
_cell.angle_beta   90.00
_cell.angle_gamma   90.00
#
_symmetry.space_group_name_H-M   'P 1'
#
loop_
_entity.id
_entity.type
_entity.pdbx_description
1 polymer ?
#
loop_
_entity_poly.entity_id
_entity_poly.type
_entity_poly.pdbx_seq_one_letter_code
_entity_poly.pdbx_strand_id
1 'polypeptide(L)'
;MTPTGFGTYHTSLDVGGFNYSFAATSGITKTKAIDPTSPQALSSCPPGVSYTQSLILSSSSPSPSSLSKILNSLSKTFTPTSYHLLNRNCNHFTEALTLSLNLPSYPPYLNRVARTGTLLIKHEICDVKKEAEIARGNKIITKEEEKKKSKKKIITEKQRKALEALKK
;
A
#
# COMPACT_ATOMS: atom_id res chain seq x y z
N MET A 1 -15.58 17.60 1.12
CA MET A 1 -14.99 18.59 0.21
C MET A 1 -13.51 18.24 0.02
N THR A 2 -13.01 18.09 -1.21
CA THR A 2 -11.58 17.83 -1.44
C THR A 2 -10.80 19.14 -1.32
N PRO A 3 -9.72 19.22 -0.52
CA PRO A 3 -8.91 20.43 -0.43
C PRO A 3 -8.36 20.83 -1.80
N THR A 4 -8.51 22.10 -2.17
CA THR A 4 -7.91 22.70 -3.37
C THR A 4 -6.45 23.08 -3.07
N GLY A 5 -5.49 22.28 -3.53
CA GLY A 5 -4.05 22.53 -3.37
C GLY A 5 -3.17 21.27 -3.42
N PHE A 6 -1.86 21.45 -3.28
CA PHE A 6 -0.84 20.38 -3.19
C PHE A 6 -0.52 19.97 -1.74
N GLY A 7 -1.46 20.13 -0.80
CA GLY A 7 -1.21 19.94 0.63
C GLY A 7 -0.37 18.70 0.96
N THR A 8 0.58 18.84 1.88
CA THR A 8 1.40 17.74 2.38
C THR A 8 0.69 17.11 3.57
N TYR A 9 0.12 15.93 3.35
CA TYR A 9 -0.59 15.20 4.41
C TYR A 9 0.29 14.10 4.97
N HIS A 10 0.15 13.87 6.28
CA HIS A 10 0.60 12.66 6.94
C HIS A 10 -0.61 11.78 7.23
N THR A 11 -0.50 10.50 6.93
CA THR A 11 -1.54 9.52 7.27
C THR A 11 -1.00 8.35 8.08
N SER A 12 -1.90 7.79 8.86
CA SER A 12 -1.73 6.59 9.65
C SER A 12 -3.04 5.78 9.60
N LEU A 13 -2.98 4.50 9.98
CA LEU A 13 -4.15 3.63 10.03
C LEU A 13 -4.38 3.12 11.45
N ASP A 14 -5.57 3.37 11.98
CA ASP A 14 -6.00 2.84 13.27
C ASP A 14 -6.71 1.50 13.09
N VAL A 15 -6.18 0.45 13.72
CA VAL A 15 -6.75 -0.91 13.69
C VAL A 15 -6.63 -1.54 15.06
N GLY A 16 -7.74 -2.05 15.62
CA GLY A 16 -7.72 -2.79 16.89
C GLY A 16 -7.17 -1.99 18.08
N GLY A 17 -7.41 -0.67 18.12
CA GLY A 17 -6.93 0.21 19.19
C GLY A 17 -5.47 0.66 19.06
N PHE A 18 -4.81 0.36 17.95
CA PHE A 18 -3.44 0.78 17.67
C PHE A 18 -3.35 1.59 16.39
N ASN A 19 -2.51 2.62 16.42
CA ASN A 19 -2.15 3.44 15.28
C ASN A 19 -0.88 2.89 14.61
N TYR A 20 -0.96 2.71 13.30
CA TYR A 20 0.15 2.26 12.46
C TYR A 20 0.58 3.37 11.50
N SER A 21 1.84 3.77 11.56
CA SER A 21 2.41 4.79 10.68
C SER A 21 3.81 4.39 10.21
N PHE A 22 4.34 5.07 9.19
CA PHE A 22 5.68 4.82 8.65
C PHE A 22 6.52 6.10 8.66
N ALA A 23 7.74 6.01 9.21
CA ALA A 23 8.64 7.13 9.39
C ALA A 23 10.09 6.79 9.01
N ALA A 24 10.86 7.79 8.61
CA ALA A 24 12.25 7.63 8.17
C ALA A 24 13.18 7.10 9.27
N THR A 25 12.91 7.42 10.53
CA THR A 25 13.80 7.08 11.66
C THR A 25 13.53 5.70 12.23
N SER A 26 12.27 5.23 12.18
CA SER A 26 11.82 4.04 12.91
C SER A 26 11.11 3.01 12.03
N GLY A 27 10.87 3.31 10.75
CA GLY A 27 10.13 2.43 9.86
C GLY A 27 8.67 2.37 10.26
N ILE A 28 8.07 1.17 10.22
CA ILE A 28 6.68 0.96 10.66
C ILE A 28 6.64 1.06 12.19
N THR A 29 5.84 2.01 12.69
CA THR A 29 5.60 2.19 14.11
C THR A 29 4.20 1.72 14.48
N LYS A 30 4.07 1.26 15.72
CA LYS A 30 2.80 0.90 16.36
C LYS A 30 2.69 1.68 17.66
N THR A 31 1.69 2.55 17.75
CA THR A 31 1.39 3.32 18.97
C THR A 31 -0.06 3.10 19.39
N LYS A 32 -0.44 3.52 20.60
CA LYS A 32 -1.84 3.46 21.02
C LYS A 32 -2.65 4.44 20.17
N ALA A 33 -3.77 3.98 19.61
CA ALA A 33 -4.66 4.88 18.88
C ALA A 33 -5.19 5.96 19.83
N ILE A 34 -5.20 7.20 19.35
CA ILE A 34 -5.73 8.34 20.09
C ILE A 34 -7.12 8.61 19.53
N ASP A 35 -8.09 8.83 20.41
CA ASP A 35 -9.42 9.24 19.97
C ASP A 35 -9.30 10.58 19.22
N PRO A 36 -9.70 10.65 17.93
CA PRO A 36 -9.58 11.85 17.13
C PRO A 36 -10.37 13.05 17.67
N THR A 37 -11.37 12.81 18.52
CA THR A 37 -12.18 13.85 19.15
C THR A 37 -11.60 14.33 20.48
N SER A 38 -10.56 13.64 21.00
CA SER A 38 -9.96 13.98 22.29
C SER A 38 -9.02 15.19 22.19
N PRO A 39 -8.88 15.99 23.27
CA PRO A 39 -7.86 17.04 23.34
C PRO A 39 -6.44 16.53 23.09
N GLN A 40 -6.18 15.26 23.39
CA GLN A 40 -4.89 14.60 23.18
C GLN A 40 -4.52 14.47 21.69
N ALA A 41 -5.50 14.39 20.78
CA ALA A 41 -5.26 14.33 19.34
C ALA A 41 -4.67 15.64 18.80
N LEU A 42 -5.08 16.79 19.35
CA LEU A 42 -4.53 18.09 19.00
C LEU A 42 -3.12 18.28 19.53
N SER A 43 -2.83 17.78 20.74
CA SER A 43 -1.50 17.92 21.36
C SER A 43 -0.47 16.88 20.89
N SER A 44 -0.89 15.80 20.22
CA SER A 44 0.01 14.75 19.72
C SER A 44 0.62 15.07 18.36
N CYS A 45 0.13 16.11 17.68
CA CYS A 45 0.69 16.56 16.42
C CYS A 45 2.06 17.24 16.63
N PRO A 46 3.07 16.96 15.78
CA PRO A 46 4.32 17.71 15.79
C PRO A 46 4.10 19.21 15.56
N PRO A 47 5.01 20.09 16.04
CA PRO A 47 4.95 21.51 15.76
C PRO A 47 4.81 21.79 14.25
N GLY A 48 3.87 22.65 13.87
CA GLY A 48 3.60 23.00 12.46
C GLY A 48 2.72 22.00 11.70
N VAL A 49 2.21 20.96 12.36
CA VAL A 49 1.21 20.03 11.81
C VAL A 49 -0.08 20.15 12.62
N SER A 50 -1.22 20.08 11.95
CA SER A 50 -2.52 20.08 12.62
C SER A 50 -3.34 18.87 12.16
N TYR A 51 -4.01 18.23 13.12
CA TYR A 51 -4.98 17.20 12.83
C TYR A 51 -6.08 17.78 11.92
N THR A 52 -6.41 17.06 10.85
CA THR A 52 -7.41 17.50 9.88
C THR A 52 -8.71 16.71 10.00
N GLN A 53 -8.64 15.38 9.93
CA GLN A 53 -9.82 14.50 9.96
C GLN A 53 -9.42 13.03 10.17
N SER A 54 -10.41 12.21 10.53
CA SER A 54 -10.33 10.74 10.58
C SER A 54 -11.44 10.16 9.73
N LEU A 55 -11.12 9.11 8.97
CA LEU A 55 -12.06 8.44 8.08
C LEU A 55 -12.27 7.00 8.56
N ILE A 56 -13.52 6.64 8.85
CA ILE A 56 -13.88 5.27 9.18
C ILE A 56 -13.92 4.46 7.88
N LEU A 57 -12.97 3.55 7.70
CA LEU A 57 -12.86 2.71 6.50
C LEU A 57 -13.64 1.40 6.62
N SER A 58 -13.79 0.87 7.84
CA SER A 58 -14.59 -0.32 8.13
C SER A 58 -14.98 -0.36 9.61
N SER A 59 -16.12 -0.97 9.91
CA SER A 59 -16.56 -1.27 11.29
C SER A 59 -16.04 -2.61 11.80
N SER A 60 -15.46 -3.45 10.93
CA SER A 60 -14.91 -4.76 11.30
C SER A 60 -13.38 -4.70 11.43
N SER A 61 -12.85 -5.27 12.52
CA SER A 61 -11.40 -5.45 12.67
C SER A 61 -10.92 -6.74 12.00
N PRO A 62 -9.77 -6.73 11.29
CA PRO A 62 -9.12 -7.96 10.85
C PRO A 62 -8.67 -8.79 12.06
N SER A 63 -8.41 -10.08 11.84
CA SER A 63 -7.82 -10.92 12.88
C SER A 63 -6.40 -10.46 13.21
N PRO A 64 -5.98 -10.50 14.49
CA PRO A 64 -4.63 -10.07 14.89
C PRO A 64 -3.52 -10.82 14.15
N SER A 65 -3.74 -12.11 13.84
CA SER A 65 -2.79 -12.94 13.10
C SER A 65 -2.67 -12.53 11.63
N SER A 66 -3.78 -12.18 10.98
CA SER A 66 -3.76 -11.67 9.59
C SER A 66 -3.06 -10.32 9.51
N LEU A 67 -3.40 -9.40 10.41
CA LEU A 67 -2.77 -8.08 10.48
C LEU A 67 -1.25 -8.19 10.73
N SER A 68 -0.84 -9.04 11.66
CA SER A 68 0.58 -9.29 11.95
C SER A 68 1.34 -9.82 10.73
N LYS A 69 0.76 -10.77 9.98
CA LYS A 69 1.37 -11.29 8.74
C LYS A 69 1.55 -10.20 7.69
N ILE A 70 0.54 -9.36 7.47
CA ILE A 70 0.58 -8.24 6.52
C ILE A 70 1.67 -7.25 6.93
N LEU A 71 1.69 -6.82 8.20
CA LEU A 71 2.69 -5.88 8.72
C LEU A 71 4.12 -6.43 8.62
N ASN A 72 4.32 -7.71 8.92
CA ASN A 72 5.61 -8.39 8.77
C ASN A 72 6.06 -8.51 7.31
N SER A 73 5.12 -8.54 6.36
CA SER A 73 5.47 -8.51 4.95
C SER A 73 5.83 -7.11 4.49
N LEU A 74 5.04 -6.10 4.88
CA LEU A 74 5.29 -4.69 4.54
C LEU A 74 6.59 -4.18 5.18
N SER A 75 6.95 -4.65 6.38
CA SER A 75 8.19 -4.22 7.05
C SER A 75 9.47 -4.57 6.28
N LYS A 76 9.40 -5.53 5.35
CA LYS A 76 10.52 -5.89 4.48
C LYS A 76 10.81 -4.83 3.42
N THR A 77 9.80 -4.10 2.98
CA THR A 77 9.91 -3.06 1.93
C THR A 77 9.79 -1.65 2.48
N PHE A 78 9.08 -1.47 3.59
CA PHE A 78 8.96 -0.23 4.35
C PHE A 78 9.94 -0.25 5.54
N THR A 79 11.23 -0.31 5.25
CA THR A 79 12.30 -0.16 6.22
C THR A 79 12.60 1.33 6.47
N PRO A 80 13.22 1.71 7.60
CA PRO A 80 13.61 3.11 7.84
C PRO A 80 14.45 3.70 6.68
N THR A 81 15.41 2.92 6.18
CA THR A 81 16.31 3.30 5.07
C THR A 81 15.62 3.41 3.72
N SER A 82 14.44 2.79 3.56
CA SER A 82 13.65 2.89 2.32
C SER A 82 12.80 4.16 2.24
N TYR A 83 12.74 4.95 3.32
CA TYR A 83 11.88 6.12 3.38
C TYR A 83 12.33 7.18 2.37
N HIS A 84 11.39 7.61 1.51
CA HIS A 84 11.62 8.64 0.53
C HIS A 84 10.37 9.50 0.36
N LEU A 85 10.50 10.82 0.55
CA LEU A 85 9.37 11.77 0.57
C LEU A 85 8.44 11.66 -0.64
N LEU A 86 9.01 11.51 -1.85
CA LEU A 86 8.22 11.44 -3.08
C LEU A 86 7.87 10.01 -3.51
N ASN A 87 8.49 8.99 -2.91
CA ASN A 87 8.47 7.65 -3.48
C ASN A 87 7.96 6.58 -2.53
N ARG A 88 8.36 6.62 -1.26
CA ARG A 88 7.97 5.63 -0.26
C ARG A 88 7.90 6.34 1.08
N ASN A 89 6.75 6.92 1.34
CA ASN A 89 6.49 7.76 2.52
C ASN A 89 5.33 7.16 3.34
N CYS A 90 4.93 7.86 4.41
CA CYS A 90 3.80 7.47 5.26
C CYS A 90 2.51 7.19 4.46
N ASN A 91 2.20 7.99 3.45
CA ASN A 91 0.98 7.86 2.65
C ASN A 91 1.00 6.59 1.77
N HIS A 92 2.15 6.25 1.18
CA HIS A 92 2.31 5.00 0.44
C HIS A 92 2.12 3.78 1.35
N PHE A 93 2.65 3.85 2.57
CA PHE A 93 2.44 2.80 3.57
C PHE A 93 0.97 2.66 3.96
N THR A 94 0.29 3.76 4.29
CA THR A 94 -1.13 3.73 4.65
C THR A 94 -1.98 3.19 3.50
N GLU A 95 -1.72 3.59 2.26
CA GLU A 95 -2.41 3.08 1.07
C GLU A 95 -2.15 1.58 0.88
N ALA A 96 -0.89 1.13 0.96
CA ALA A 96 -0.54 -0.29 0.84
C ALA A 96 -1.17 -1.16 1.94
N LEU A 97 -1.17 -0.69 3.19
CA LEU A 97 -1.79 -1.39 4.32
C LEU A 97 -3.31 -1.47 4.18
N THR A 98 -3.96 -0.36 3.80
CA THR A 98 -5.40 -0.29 3.54
C THR A 98 -5.79 -1.29 2.43
N LEU A 99 -5.05 -1.25 1.32
CA LEU A 99 -5.25 -2.17 0.20
C LEU A 99 -5.05 -3.61 0.65
N SER A 100 -4.01 -3.94 1.42
CA SER A 100 -3.73 -5.29 1.94
C SER A 100 -4.82 -5.85 2.85
N LEU A 101 -5.60 -4.98 3.50
CA LEU A 101 -6.70 -5.32 4.40
C LEU A 101 -8.08 -5.36 3.73
N ASN A 102 -8.14 -5.16 2.41
CA ASN A 102 -9.38 -5.14 1.59
C ASN A 102 -10.30 -3.97 1.98
N LEU A 103 -9.72 -2.91 2.54
CA LEU A 103 -10.46 -1.72 2.90
C LEU A 103 -10.74 -0.84 1.67
N PRO A 104 -11.75 0.05 1.74
CA PRO A 104 -12.08 0.99 0.67
C PRO A 104 -10.89 1.84 0.21
N SER A 105 -11.03 2.43 -0.98
CA SER A 105 -9.94 3.14 -1.65
C SER A 105 -9.43 4.33 -0.82
N TYR A 106 -8.10 4.38 -0.64
CA TYR A 106 -7.38 5.47 -0.02
C TYR A 106 -7.55 6.78 -0.82
N PRO A 107 -7.91 7.92 -0.20
CA PRO A 107 -8.21 9.14 -0.93
C PRO A 107 -7.03 9.64 -1.79
N PRO A 108 -7.19 9.75 -3.13
CA PRO A 108 -6.11 10.09 -4.06
C PRO A 108 -5.38 11.41 -3.79
N TYR A 109 -6.05 12.38 -3.14
CA TYR A 109 -5.50 13.71 -2.90
C TYR A 109 -4.44 13.74 -1.79
N LEU A 110 -4.42 12.74 -0.89
CA LEU A 110 -3.55 12.74 0.29
C LEU A 110 -2.06 12.62 -0.07
N ASN A 111 -1.75 12.01 -1.22
CA ASN A 111 -0.38 11.83 -1.69
C ASN A 111 -0.13 12.49 -3.06
N ARG A 112 -0.78 13.63 -3.32
CA ARG A 112 -0.72 14.31 -4.63
C ARG A 112 0.70 14.75 -4.98
N VAL A 113 1.46 15.28 -4.02
CA VAL A 113 2.84 15.73 -4.21
C VAL A 113 3.76 14.61 -4.66
N ALA A 114 3.68 13.44 -4.02
CA ALA A 114 4.45 12.27 -4.44
C ALA A 114 4.05 11.86 -5.86
N ARG A 115 2.74 11.78 -6.15
CA ARG A 115 2.22 11.36 -7.46
C ARG A 115 2.64 12.29 -8.60
N THR A 116 2.78 13.59 -8.36
CA THR A 116 3.26 14.54 -9.37
C THR A 116 4.78 14.63 -9.40
N GLY A 117 5.43 14.55 -8.24
CA GLY A 117 6.88 14.68 -8.10
C GLY A 117 7.68 13.48 -8.59
N THR A 118 7.07 12.28 -8.63
CA THR A 118 7.72 11.09 -9.19
C THR A 118 8.07 11.22 -10.68
N LEU A 119 7.39 12.10 -11.42
CA LEU A 119 7.72 12.41 -12.82
C LEU A 119 9.11 13.06 -12.98
N LEU A 120 9.64 13.64 -11.91
CA LEU A 120 10.91 14.38 -11.90
C LEU A 120 12.08 13.54 -11.39
N ILE A 121 11.85 12.33 -10.88
CA ILE A 121 12.90 11.47 -10.31
C ILE A 121 13.12 10.23 -11.18
N LYS A 122 14.38 9.88 -11.44
CA LYS A 122 14.80 8.66 -12.17
C LYS A 122 15.06 7.50 -11.18
N HIS A 123 14.12 7.21 -10.30
CA HIS A 123 14.26 6.15 -9.29
C HIS A 123 13.12 5.14 -9.37
N GLU A 124 13.34 3.92 -8.88
CA GLU A 124 12.29 2.89 -8.79
C GLU A 124 11.10 3.41 -7.97
N ILE A 125 9.92 3.44 -8.58
CA ILE A 125 8.72 4.00 -7.95
C ILE A 125 8.04 2.94 -7.07
N CYS A 126 7.59 3.30 -5.86
CA CYS A 126 6.78 2.41 -5.03
C CYS A 126 5.44 2.12 -5.71
N ASP A 127 5.25 0.87 -6.11
CA ASP A 127 3.96 0.37 -6.58
C ASP A 127 3.14 -0.16 -5.39
N VAL A 128 2.34 0.72 -4.80
CA VAL A 128 1.49 0.40 -3.63
C VAL A 128 0.57 -0.79 -3.85
N LYS A 129 0.11 -1.04 -5.09
CA LYS A 129 -0.76 -2.18 -5.39
C LYS A 129 0.06 -3.47 -5.34
N LYS A 130 1.24 -3.47 -5.96
CA LYS A 130 2.16 -4.61 -5.91
C LYS A 130 2.57 -4.93 -4.47
N GLU A 131 2.92 -3.92 -3.67
CA GLU A 131 3.27 -4.09 -2.26
C GLU A 131 2.11 -4.73 -1.47
N ALA A 132 0.87 -4.29 -1.72
CA ALA A 132 -0.31 -4.84 -1.06
C ALA A 132 -0.60 -6.30 -1.45
N GLU A 133 -0.44 -6.65 -2.73
CA GLU A 133 -0.60 -8.03 -3.21
C GLU A 133 0.45 -8.96 -2.61
N ILE A 134 1.71 -8.51 -2.50
CA ILE A 134 2.77 -9.26 -1.79
C ILE A 134 2.39 -9.46 -0.34
N ALA A 135 1.93 -8.41 0.34
CA ALA A 135 1.63 -8.46 1.76
C ALA A 135 0.46 -9.38 2.11
N ARG A 136 -0.49 -9.55 1.18
CA ARG A 136 -1.53 -10.57 1.27
C ARG A 136 -1.03 -12.00 1.14
N GLY A 137 0.14 -12.20 0.56
CA GLY A 137 0.61 -13.51 0.13
C GLY A 137 0.02 -13.96 -1.21
N ASN A 138 -0.56 -13.04 -2.00
CA ASN A 138 -0.97 -13.36 -3.37
C ASN A 138 0.31 -13.54 -4.21
N LYS A 139 0.39 -14.64 -4.96
CA LYS A 139 1.50 -14.86 -5.91
C LYS A 139 1.46 -13.74 -6.96
N ILE A 140 2.44 -12.85 -6.96
CA ILE A 140 2.65 -11.95 -8.09
C ILE A 140 3.06 -12.82 -9.28
N ILE A 141 2.18 -12.96 -10.26
CA ILE A 141 2.59 -13.48 -11.55
C ILE A 141 3.49 -12.40 -12.15
N THR A 142 4.80 -12.67 -12.21
CA THR A 142 5.72 -11.73 -12.85
C THR A 142 5.39 -11.64 -14.34
N LYS A 143 5.69 -10.51 -14.98
CA LYS A 143 5.54 -10.36 -16.44
C LYS A 143 6.24 -11.50 -17.20
N GLU A 144 7.30 -12.08 -16.64
CA GLU A 144 7.99 -13.26 -17.18
C GLU A 144 7.19 -14.56 -17.04
N GLU A 145 6.53 -14.79 -15.90
CA GLU A 145 5.65 -15.95 -15.71
C GLU A 145 4.42 -15.89 -16.61
N GLU A 146 3.84 -14.70 -16.82
CA GLU A 146 2.75 -14.49 -17.79
C GLU A 146 3.20 -14.80 -19.22
N LYS A 147 4.39 -14.31 -19.62
CA LYS A 147 4.98 -14.59 -20.94
C LYS A 147 5.23 -16.09 -21.13
N LYS A 148 5.71 -16.79 -20.10
CA LYS A 148 5.90 -18.26 -20.11
C LYS A 148 4.58 -19.01 -20.21
N LYS A 149 3.55 -18.59 -19.47
CA LYS A 149 2.21 -19.21 -19.50
C LYS A 149 1.53 -19.04 -20.87
N SER A 150 1.66 -17.85 -21.45
CA SER A 150 1.14 -17.54 -22.79
C SER A 150 1.85 -18.34 -23.89
N LYS A 151 3.20 -18.40 -23.87
CA LYS A 151 3.99 -19.26 -24.78
C LYS A 151 3.60 -20.73 -24.68
N LYS A 152 3.40 -21.25 -23.46
CA LYS A 152 3.01 -22.65 -23.23
C LYS A 152 1.63 -22.96 -23.84
N LYS A 153 0.63 -22.09 -23.63
CA LYS A 153 -0.69 -22.20 -24.27
C LYS A 153 -0.60 -22.26 -25.79
N ILE A 154 0.16 -21.34 -26.40
CA ILE A 154 0.33 -21.28 -27.87
C ILE A 154 0.95 -22.56 -28.42
N ILE A 155 1.96 -23.13 -27.73
CA ILE A 155 2.59 -24.39 -28.12
C ILE A 155 1.60 -25.56 -28.05
N THR A 156 0.84 -25.68 -26.95
CA THR A 156 -0.13 -26.77 -26.77
C THR A 156 -1.22 -26.74 -27.83
N GLU A 157 -1.67 -25.55 -28.24
CA GLU A 157 -2.71 -25.39 -29.25
C GLU A 157 -2.22 -25.76 -30.67
N LYS A 158 -0.96 -25.45 -30.98
CA LYS A 158 -0.31 -25.91 -32.21
C LYS A 158 -0.18 -27.44 -32.26
N GLN A 159 0.20 -28.07 -31.16
CA GLN A 159 0.30 -29.53 -31.07
C GLN A 159 -1.05 -30.21 -31.28
N ARG A 160 -2.14 -29.64 -30.74
CA ARG A 160 -3.50 -30.15 -30.92
C ARG A 160 -3.95 -30.10 -32.38
N LYS A 161 -3.73 -28.97 -33.06
CA LYS A 161 -4.05 -28.81 -34.50
C LYS A 161 -3.27 -29.77 -35.39
N ALA A 162 -1.98 -29.98 -35.11
CA ALA A 162 -1.16 -30.92 -35.87
C ALA A 162 -1.65 -32.37 -35.72
N LEU A 163 -2.06 -32.77 -34.52
CA LEU A 163 -2.61 -34.10 -34.25
C LEU A 163 -3.98 -34.31 -34.93
N GLU A 164 -4.81 -33.28 -35.00
CA GLU A 164 -6.09 -33.32 -35.75
C GLU A 164 -5.87 -33.45 -37.26
N ALA A 165 -4.81 -32.83 -37.80
CA ALA A 165 -4.47 -32.91 -39.22
C ALA A 165 -3.94 -34.28 -39.65
N LEU A 166 -3.33 -35.04 -38.72
CA LEU A 166 -2.83 -36.41 -38.96
C LEU A 166 -3.91 -37.49 -38.86
N LYS A 167 -5.12 -37.14 -38.41
CA LYS A 167 -6.27 -38.05 -38.29
C LYS A 167 -7.20 -38.02 -39.51
N LYS A 168 -6.80 -37.39 -40.60
CA LYS A 168 -7.44 -37.42 -41.92
C LYS A 168 -6.61 -38.27 -42.88
#